data_AF-A0A919RQH4-F1
#
_entry.id   AF-A0A919RQH4-F1
#
_cell.length_a   1.000
_cell.length_b   1.000
_cell.length_c   1.000
_cell.angle_alpha   90.00
_cell.angle_beta   90.00
_cell.angle_gamma   90.00
#
_symmetry.space_group_name_H-M   'P 1'
#
loop_
_entity.id
_entity.type
_entity.pdbx_description
1 polymer ?
#
loop_
_entity_poly.entity_id
_entity_poly.type
_entity_poly.pdbx_seq_one_letter_code
_entity_poly.pdbx_strand_id
1 'polypeptide(L)' 'MIVWIQQILTVFGETGGSLRARDLALALDLPLTPNDIQNARVKLKRLTSRGILIETEPGSFTQP' A
#
# COMPACT_ATOMS: atom_id res chain seq x y z
N MET A 1 13.75 10.45 2.78
CA MET A 1 12.90 9.28 2.47
C MET A 1 11.41 9.65 2.52
N ILE A 2 10.93 10.48 1.57
CA ILE A 2 9.50 10.90 1.48
C ILE A 2 8.86 10.42 0.16
N VAL A 3 9.68 10.14 -0.86
CA VAL A 3 9.26 9.79 -2.23
C VAL A 3 8.28 8.61 -2.29
N TRP A 4 8.49 7.57 -1.49
CA TRP A 4 7.66 6.36 -1.49
C TRP A 4 6.23 6.57 -0.96
N ILE A 5 6.02 7.52 -0.05
CA ILE A 5 4.67 7.77 0.50
C ILE A 5 3.79 8.36 -0.60
N GLN A 6 4.33 9.32 -1.36
CA GLN A 6 3.62 9.96 -2.46
C GLN A 6 3.20 8.94 -3.51
N GLN A 7 4.11 8.06 -3.94
CA GLN A 7 3.80 7.00 -4.92
C GLN A 7 2.66 6.08 -4.44
N ILE A 8 2.69 5.65 -3.18
CA ILE A 8 1.63 4.80 -2.62
C ILE A 8 0.30 5.55 -2.62
N LEU A 9 0.29 6.83 -2.18
CA LEU A 9 -0.93 7.64 -2.15
C LEU A 9 -1.48 7.94 -3.56
N THR A 10 -0.60 8.11 -4.55
CA THR A 10 -1.01 8.24 -5.97
C THR A 10 -1.73 6.98 -6.43
N VAL A 11 -1.18 5.79 -6.17
CA VAL A 11 -1.81 4.52 -6.54
C VAL A 11 -3.18 4.34 -5.89
N PHE A 12 -3.32 4.73 -4.61
CA PHE A 12 -4.62 4.72 -3.94
C PHE A 12 -5.63 5.69 -4.57
N GLY A 13 -5.18 6.92 -4.89
CA GLY A 13 -6.01 7.93 -5.55
C GLY A 13 -6.47 7.51 -6.95
N GLU A 14 -5.63 6.78 -7.69
CA GLU A 14 -5.96 6.25 -9.02
C GLU A 14 -6.90 5.04 -8.95
N THR A 15 -6.77 4.19 -7.93
CA THR A 15 -7.62 3.00 -7.78
C THR A 15 -9.02 3.32 -7.25
N GLY A 16 -9.14 4.33 -6.38
CA GLY A 16 -10.43 4.75 -5.81
C GLY A 16 -11.07 3.74 -4.84
N GLY A 17 -10.29 2.83 -4.25
CA GLY A 17 -10.79 1.77 -3.38
C GLY A 17 -9.72 1.10 -2.53
N SER A 18 -10.08 -0.04 -1.91
CA SER A 18 -9.14 -0.79 -1.08
C SER A 18 -8.14 -1.58 -1.92
N LEU A 19 -6.88 -1.61 -1.48
CA LEU A 19 -5.79 -2.35 -2.11
C LEU A 19 -5.14 -3.32 -1.12
N ARG A 20 -4.72 -4.49 -1.64
CA ARG A 20 -3.82 -5.39 -0.91
C ARG A 20 -2.37 -5.08 -1.25
N ALA A 21 -1.46 -5.62 -0.44
CA ALA A 21 -0.02 -5.44 -0.65
C ALA A 21 0.48 -5.94 -2.02
N ARG A 22 -0.15 -7.01 -2.55
CA ARG A 22 0.15 -7.53 -3.88
C ARG A 22 -0.28 -6.56 -4.98
N ASP A 23 -1.47 -5.97 -4.84
CA ASP A 23 -2.02 -5.03 -5.83
C ASP A 23 -1.17 -3.75 -5.87
N LEU A 24 -0.73 -3.28 -4.70
CA LEU A 24 0.22 -2.19 -4.60
C LEU A 24 1.57 -2.53 -5.27
N ALA A 25 2.11 -3.73 -5.05
CA ALA A 25 3.36 -4.14 -5.68
C ALA A 25 3.23 -4.16 -7.21
N LEU A 26 2.10 -4.63 -7.74
CA LEU A 26 1.81 -4.61 -9.17
C LEU A 26 1.71 -3.19 -9.72
N ALA A 27 0.97 -2.30 -9.05
CA ALA A 27 0.79 -0.92 -9.48
C ALA A 27 2.08 -0.08 -9.44
N LEU A 28 3.02 -0.43 -8.56
CA LEU A 28 4.32 0.20 -8.45
C LEU A 28 5.40 -0.47 -9.33
N ASP A 29 5.02 -1.42 -10.19
CA ASP A 29 5.93 -2.21 -11.03
C ASP A 29 7.05 -2.89 -10.23
N LEU A 30 6.70 -3.36 -9.03
CA LEU A 30 7.62 -4.12 -8.16
C LEU A 30 7.54 -5.61 -8.51
N PRO A 31 8.64 -6.36 -8.34
CA PRO A 31 8.60 -7.81 -8.49
C PRO A 31 7.56 -8.43 -7.55
N LEU A 32 6.78 -9.40 -8.04
CA LEU A 32 5.78 -10.10 -7.22
C LEU A 32 6.40 -11.24 -6.40
N THR A 33 7.64 -11.06 -5.92
CA THR A 33 8.26 -12.06 -5.03
C THR A 33 7.61 -12.02 -3.65
N PRO A 34 7.67 -13.11 -2.87
CA PRO A 34 7.19 -13.10 -1.50
C PRO A 34 7.81 -11.97 -0.65
N ASN A 35 9.09 -11.66 -0.88
CA ASN A 35 9.80 -10.62 -0.13
C ASN A 35 9.27 -9.22 -0.45
N ASP A 36 9.02 -8.91 -1.71
CA ASP A 36 8.53 -7.60 -2.15
C ASP A 36 7.10 -7.33 -1.67
N ILE A 37 6.24 -8.35 -1.75
CA ILE A 37 4.88 -8.27 -1.22
C ILE A 37 4.89 -8.04 0.29
N GLN A 38 5.78 -8.70 1.05
CA GLN A 38 5.92 -8.45 2.48
C GLN A 38 6.43 -7.04 2.77
N ASN A 39 7.42 -6.56 2.02
CA ASN A 39 7.92 -5.20 2.15
C ASN A 39 6.82 -4.15 1.86
N ALA A 40 6.00 -4.36 0.83
CA ALA A 40 4.82 -3.54 0.55
C ALA A 40 3.82 -3.58 1.72
N ARG A 41 3.54 -4.77 2.29
CA ARG A 41 2.66 -4.93 3.45
C ARG A 41 3.18 -4.18 4.68
N VAL A 42 4.48 -4.25 4.97
CA VAL A 42 5.11 -3.52 6.08
C VAL A 42 4.95 -2.01 5.90
N LYS A 43 5.14 -1.49 4.68
CA LYS A 43 4.93 -0.07 4.36
C LYS A 43 3.47 0.34 4.58
N LEU A 44 2.52 -0.45 4.08
CA LEU A 44 1.08 -0.21 4.28
C LEU A 44 0.72 -0.18 5.76
N LYS A 45 1.14 -1.19 6.53
CA LYS A 45 0.93 -1.23 8.00
C LYS A 45 1.53 -0.03 8.71
N ARG A 46 2.70 0.45 8.29
CA ARG A 46 3.32 1.66 8.85
C ARG A 46 2.50 2.92 8.56
N LEU A 47 1.89 3.03 7.38
CA LEU A 47 1.00 4.14 7.04
C LEU A 47 -0.32 4.05 7.82
N THR A 48 -0.86 2.85 8.03
CA THR A 48 -2.03 2.63 8.89
C THR A 48 -1.76 3.03 10.33
N SER A 49 -0.61 2.63 10.90
CA SER A 49 -0.19 3.03 12.26
C SER A 49 -0.05 4.55 12.42
N ARG A 50 0.08 5.30 11.32
CA ARG A 50 0.18 6.77 11.30
C ARG A 50 -1.15 7.45 10.99
N GLY A 51 -2.23 6.70 10.80
CA GLY A 51 -3.54 7.23 10.42
C GLY A 51 -3.62 7.75 8.99
N ILE A 52 -2.65 7.41 8.13
CA ILE A 52 -2.63 7.85 6.72
C ILE A 52 -3.51 6.93 5.86
N LEU A 53 -3.60 5.65 6.22
CA LEU A 53 -4.47 4.65 5.60
C LEU A 53 -5.33 3.99 6.67
N ILE A 54 -6.46 3.42 6.26
CA ILE A 54 -7.33 2.60 7.09
C ILE A 54 -7.21 1.16 6.61
N GLU A 55 -7.04 0.21 7.53
CA GLU A 55 -7.17 -1.22 7.20
C GLU A 55 -8.60 -1.66 7.49
N THR A 56 -9.41 -1.83 6.44
CA THR A 56 -10.84 -2.15 6.55
C THR A 56 -11.05 -3.63 6.89
N GLU A 57 -10.19 -4.49 6.34
CA GLU A 57 -10.16 -5.93 6.57
C GLU A 57 -8.69 -6.37 6.68
N PRO A 58 -8.38 -7.52 7.30
CA PRO A 58 -7.01 -8.01 7.38
C PRO A 58 -6.29 -8.04 6.01
N GLY A 59 -5.32 -7.14 5.83
CA GLY A 59 -4.55 -7.01 4.59
C GLY A 59 -5.19 -6.20 3.46
N SER A 60 -6.31 -5.53 3.73
CA SER A 60 -7.06 -4.65 2.83
C SER A 60 -6.95 -3.22 3.34
N PHE A 61 -6.33 -2.33 2.58
CA PHE A 61 -6.04 -0.96 3.01
C PHE A 61 -6.75 0.04 2.10
N THR A 62 -7.24 1.15 2.63
CA THR A 62 -7.86 2.24 1.85
C THR A 62 -7.39 3.60 2.36
N GLN A 63 -7.53 4.63 1.53
CA GLN A 63 -7.49 6.01 2.04
C GLN A 63 -8.76 6.30 2.86
N PRO A 64 -8.67 7.18 3.88
CA PRO A 64 -9.81 7.65 4.66
C PRO A 64 -10.91 8.29 3.82
#